data_AF-A0A2G8HZ84-F1
#
_entry.id   AF-A0A2G8HZ84-F1
#
_cell.length_a   1.000
_cell.length_b   1.000
_cell.length_c   1.000
_cell.angle_alpha   90.00
_cell.angle_beta   90.00
_cell.angle_gamma   90.00
#
_symmetry.space_group_name_H-M   'P 1'
#
loop_
_entity.id
_entity.type
_entity.pdbx_description
1 polymer ?
#
loop_
_entity_poly.entity_id
_entity_poly.type
_entity_poly.pdbx_seq_one_letter_code
_entity_poly.pdbx_strand_id
1 'polypeptide(L)' 'MTQQDLASTAELNSQSTSTEETVSFSALSEMTGFPIDFIKKELLLDEEPISMSQLRKSMAIYLESTIEHVRG' A
#
# COMPACT_ATOMS: atom_id res chain seq x y z
N MET A 1 23.28 34.44 18.19
CA MET A 1 22.86 33.16 17.59
C MET A 1 22.90 33.34 16.09
N THR A 2 23.69 32.50 15.41
CA THR A 2 24.12 32.67 14.01
C THR A 2 23.10 32.09 13.04
N GLN A 3 23.03 32.66 11.82
CA GLN A 3 22.17 32.27 10.69
C GLN A 3 22.42 30.84 10.15
N GLN A 4 23.12 30.00 10.89
CA GLN A 4 23.46 28.63 10.49
C GLN A 4 22.38 27.60 10.86
N ASP A 5 21.39 28.00 11.65
CA ASP A 5 20.33 27.10 12.12
C ASP A 5 19.23 26.84 11.07
N LEU A 6 19.16 27.67 10.01
CA LEU A 6 18.11 27.55 8.98
C LEU A 6 18.44 26.54 7.87
N ALA A 7 19.69 26.10 7.75
CA ALA A 7 20.10 25.17 6.70
C ALA A 7 19.80 23.70 7.04
N SER A 8 19.80 23.33 8.33
CA SER A 8 19.69 21.92 8.75
C SER A 8 18.27 21.34 8.69
N THR A 9 17.24 22.17 8.46
CA THR A 9 15.84 21.68 8.36
C THR A 9 15.43 21.36 6.92
N ALA A 10 16.16 21.83 5.90
CA ALA A 10 15.82 21.60 4.50
C ALA A 10 16.31 20.24 3.95
N GLU A 11 17.29 19.62 4.60
CA GLU A 11 17.91 18.37 4.09
C GLU A 11 17.15 17.09 4.48
N LEU A 12 16.16 17.17 5.37
CA LEU A 12 15.35 16.01 5.77
C LEU A 12 14.22 15.65 4.79
N ASN A 13 13.97 16.46 3.76
CA ASN A 13 12.84 16.25 2.82
C ASN A 13 13.26 15.76 1.42
N SER A 14 14.52 15.36 1.22
CA SER A 14 15.02 14.94 -0.10
C SER A 14 15.51 13.50 -0.15
N GLN A 15 15.30 12.73 0.92
CA GLN A 15 15.55 11.30 0.92
C GLN A 15 14.25 10.54 0.66
N SER A 16 13.57 10.85 -0.44
CA SER A 16 12.68 9.91 -1.11
C SER A 16 13.58 8.83 -1.73
N THR A 17 14.20 8.01 -0.88
CA THR A 17 14.73 6.73 -1.34
C THR A 17 13.54 6.00 -1.94
N SER A 18 13.63 5.75 -3.24
CA SER A 18 12.72 4.95 -4.03
C SER A 18 12.76 3.48 -3.59
N THR A 19 12.68 3.23 -2.28
CA THR A 19 12.36 1.93 -1.71
C THR A 19 10.92 1.68 -2.04
N GLU A 20 10.68 0.72 -2.93
CA GLU A 20 9.33 0.26 -3.25
C GLU A 20 8.60 -0.05 -1.94
N GLU A 21 7.59 0.78 -1.63
CA GLU A 21 6.82 0.62 -0.41
C GLU A 21 6.08 -0.71 -0.50
N THR A 22 6.30 -1.57 0.50
CA THR A 22 5.68 -2.89 0.57
C THR A 22 4.87 -3.04 1.85
N VAL A 23 3.88 -3.93 1.81
CA VAL A 23 3.00 -4.25 2.94
C VAL A 23 2.83 -5.76 3.07
N SER A 24 2.60 -6.22 4.31
CA SER A 24 2.31 -7.61 4.62
C SER A 24 0.80 -7.88 4.70
N PHE A 25 0.39 -9.13 4.48
CA PHE A 25 -1.00 -9.53 4.63
C PHE A 25 -1.52 -9.35 6.06
N SER A 26 -0.67 -9.52 7.08
CA SER A 26 -1.04 -9.26 8.48
C SER A 26 -1.49 -7.81 8.68
N ALA A 27 -0.71 -6.85 8.18
CA ALA A 27 -1.03 -5.43 8.31
C ALA A 27 -2.36 -5.10 7.61
N LEU A 28 -2.59 -5.64 6.41
CA LEU A 28 -3.86 -5.48 5.70
C LEU A 28 -5.02 -6.11 6.47
N SER A 29 -4.83 -7.29 7.07
CA SER A 29 -5.85 -7.96 7.88
C SER A 29 -6.20 -7.13 9.12
N GLU A 30 -5.21 -6.61 9.82
CA GLU A 30 -5.40 -5.76 11.00
C GLU A 30 -6.10 -4.43 10.66
N MET A 31 -5.75 -3.81 9.52
CA MET A 31 -6.36 -2.56 9.07
C MET A 31 -7.80 -2.71 8.58
N THR A 32 -8.10 -3.81 7.89
CA THR A 32 -9.39 -4.01 7.21
C THR A 32 -10.37 -4.86 8.01
N GLY A 33 -9.87 -5.66 8.96
CA GLY A 33 -10.64 -6.66 9.68
C GLY A 33 -10.96 -7.92 8.86
N PHE A 34 -10.49 -8.02 7.61
CA PHE A 34 -10.66 -9.23 6.81
C PHE A 34 -9.59 -10.27 7.14
N PRO A 35 -9.93 -11.58 7.14
CA PRO A 35 -8.95 -12.62 7.34
C PRO A 35 -7.96 -12.68 6.16
N ILE A 36 -6.70 -13.04 6.45
CA ILE A 36 -5.62 -13.11 5.47
C ILE A 36 -6.00 -13.97 4.26
N ASP A 37 -6.60 -15.14 4.48
CA ASP A 37 -7.01 -16.04 3.39
C ASP A 37 -8.04 -15.40 2.45
N PHE A 38 -8.94 -14.57 2.99
CA PHE A 38 -9.90 -13.82 2.18
C PHE A 38 -9.19 -12.75 1.35
N ILE A 39 -8.27 -12.01 1.95
CA ILE A 39 -7.50 -10.97 1.24
C ILE A 39 -6.70 -11.58 0.08
N LYS A 40 -6.01 -12.71 0.32
CA LYS A 40 -5.25 -13.43 -0.72
C LYS A 40 -6.14 -13.88 -1.87
N LYS A 41 -7.28 -14.47 -1.55
CA LYS A 41 -8.24 -14.97 -2.53
C LYS A 41 -8.84 -13.85 -3.37
N GLU A 42 -9.33 -12.78 -2.74
CA GLU A 42 -10.05 -11.72 -3.46
C GLU A 42 -9.10 -10.81 -4.24
N LEU A 43 -7.88 -10.58 -3.75
CA LEU A 43 -6.87 -9.78 -4.45
C LEU A 43 -6.03 -10.60 -5.43
N LEU A 44 -6.17 -11.93 -5.44
CA LEU A 44 -5.38 -12.88 -6.25
C LEU A 44 -3.87 -12.68 -6.04
N LEU A 45 -3.47 -12.54 -4.77
CA LEU A 45 -2.09 -12.33 -4.34
C LEU A 45 -1.67 -13.46 -3.40
N ASP A 46 -0.62 -14.20 -3.77
CA ASP A 46 -0.09 -15.32 -2.97
C ASP A 46 1.33 -15.04 -2.43
N GLU A 47 2.01 -14.03 -2.96
CA GLU A 47 3.40 -13.68 -2.61
C GLU A 47 3.46 -12.49 -1.64
N GLU A 48 4.37 -12.56 -0.67
CA GLU A 48 4.69 -11.50 0.28
C GLU A 48 6.20 -11.21 0.23
N PRO A 49 6.67 -9.95 0.34
CA PRO A 49 5.94 -8.70 0.62
C PRO A 49 5.24 -8.10 -0.61
N ILE A 50 4.04 -7.54 -0.41
CA ILE A 50 3.20 -7.01 -1.49
C ILE A 50 3.63 -5.58 -1.78
N SER A 51 4.02 -5.27 -3.02
CA SER A 51 4.28 -3.89 -3.41
C SER A 51 2.99 -3.06 -3.46
N MET A 52 3.07 -1.77 -3.13
CA MET A 52 1.93 -0.86 -3.26
C MET A 52 1.40 -0.78 -4.70
N SER A 53 2.25 -1.02 -5.70
CA SER A 53 1.84 -1.07 -7.11
C SER A 53 0.95 -2.29 -7.39
N GLN A 54 1.34 -3.47 -6.93
CA GLN A 54 0.54 -4.70 -7.06
C GLN A 54 -0.77 -4.58 -6.29
N LEU A 55 -0.72 -4.10 -5.04
CA LEU A 55 -1.91 -3.94 -4.21
C LEU A 55 -2.96 -3.04 -4.89
N ARG A 56 -2.54 -1.87 -5.39
CA ARG A 56 -3.43 -0.94 -6.11
C ARG A 56 -4.06 -1.59 -7.35
N LYS A 57 -3.27 -2.34 -8.12
CA LYS A 57 -3.75 -3.04 -9.32
C LYS A 57 -4.78 -4.11 -8.95
N SER A 58 -4.49 -4.97 -7.97
CA SER A 58 -5.41 -6.01 -7.52
C SER A 58 -6.71 -5.43 -6.95
N MET A 59 -6.64 -4.37 -6.15
CA MET A 59 -7.82 -3.69 -5.62
C MET A 59 -8.68 -3.06 -6.72
N ALA A 60 -8.07 -2.45 -7.74
CA ALA A 60 -8.82 -1.89 -8.87
C ALA A 60 -9.64 -2.97 -9.59
N ILE A 61 -9.04 -4.14 -9.83
CA ILE A 61 -9.70 -5.30 -10.46
C ILE A 61 -10.85 -5.82 -9.59
N TYR A 62 -10.62 -5.94 -8.27
CA TYR A 62 -11.65 -6.37 -7.32
C TYR A 62 -12.86 -5.42 -7.32
N LEU A 63 -12.61 -4.10 -7.29
CA LEU A 63 -13.66 -3.09 -7.32
C LEU A 63 -14.45 -3.08 -8.63
N GLU A 64 -13.77 -3.25 -9.77
CA GLU A 64 -14.42 -3.38 -11.08
C GLU A 64 -15.34 -4.60 -11.13
N SER A 65 -14.85 -5.76 -10.68
CA SER A 65 -15.61 -7.01 -10.63
C SER A 65 -16.85 -6.94 -9.72
N THR A 66 -16.77 -6.15 -8.65
CA THR A 66 -17.88 -5.91 -7.72
C THR A 66 -18.94 -5.00 -8.35
N ILE A 67 -18.53 -3.98 -9.11
CA ILE A 67 -19.45 -3.08 -9.82
C ILE A 67 -20.27 -3.82 -10.87
N GLU A 68 -19.66 -4.77 -11.57
CA GLU A 68 -20.39 -5.61 -12.54
C GLU A 68 -21.39 -6.54 -11.84
N HIS A 69 -21.05 -7.08 -10.68
CA HIS A 69 -21.98 -7.91 -9.88
C HIS A 69 -23.20 -7.15 -9.35
N VAL A 70 -23.07 -5.86 -9.03
CA VAL A 70 -24.18 -5.04 -8.50
C VAL A 70 -25.11 -4.53 -9.62
N ARG A 71 -24.65 -4.56 -10.88
CA ARG A 71 -25.45 -4.14 -12.05
C ARG A 71 -26.22 -5.28 -12.73
N GLY A 72 -26.15 -6.49 -12.19
CA GLY A 72 -26.96 -7.65 -12.60
C GLY A 72 -28.41 -7.52 -12.19
#